data_AF-A0A4R3VRF7-F1
#
_entry.id   AF-A0A4R3VRF7-F1
#
_cell.length_a   1.000
_cell.length_b   1.000
_cell.length_c   1.000
_cell.angle_alpha   90.00
_cell.angle_beta   90.00
_cell.angle_gamma   90.00
#
_symmetry.space_group_name_H-M   'P 1'
#
loop_
_entity.id
_entity.type
_entity.pdbx_description
1 polymer ?
#
loop_
_entity_poly.entity_id
_entity_poly.type
_entity_poly.pdbx_seq_one_letter_code
_entity_poly.pdbx_strand_id
1 'polypeptide(L)' 'MRTKERDRRLINERLSRERAEAIYNVLVREFGVPASQLTISYFGGVDNMYYDDPRLSRAVIVLGR' A
#
# COMPACT_ATOMS: atom_id res chain seq x y z
N MET A 1 16.69 -7.28 -20.66
CA MET A 1 15.94 -6.08 -20.22
C MET A 1 14.52 -6.38 -19.68
N ARG A 2 13.83 -7.46 -20.09
CA ARG A 2 12.43 -7.74 -19.69
C ARG A 2 12.21 -8.30 -18.26
N THR A 3 13.26 -8.81 -17.61
CA THR A 3 13.18 -9.46 -16.29
C THR A 3 13.22 -8.47 -15.12
N LYS A 4 14.15 -7.51 -15.11
CA LYS A 4 14.30 -6.53 -14.02
C LYS A 4 13.04 -5.70 -13.75
N GLU A 5 12.32 -5.34 -14.81
CA GLU A 5 11.10 -4.54 -14.69
C GLU A 5 9.93 -5.34 -14.09
N ARG A 6 9.83 -6.62 -14.43
CA ARG A 6 8.88 -7.55 -13.81
C ARG A 6 9.18 -7.74 -12.33
N ASP A 7 10.44 -7.92 -11.97
CA ASP A 7 10.86 -8.10 -10.57
C ASP A 7 10.54 -6.86 -9.72
N ARG A 8 10.79 -5.66 -10.26
CA ARG A 8 10.43 -4.39 -9.62
C ARG A 8 8.93 -4.27 -9.36
N ARG A 9 8.08 -4.65 -10.34
CA ARG A 9 6.63 -4.63 -10.16
C ARG A 9 6.18 -5.58 -9.05
N LEU A 10 6.73 -6.79 -9.00
CA LEU A 10 6.44 -7.76 -7.95
C LEU A 10 6.85 -7.26 -6.56
N ILE A 11 8.00 -6.60 -6.46
CA ILE A 11 8.48 -5.99 -5.21
C ILE A 11 7.53 -4.88 -4.76
N ASN A 12 7.12 -3.99 -5.66
CA ASN A 12 6.23 -2.88 -5.33
C ASN A 12 4.84 -3.36 -4.92
N GLU A 13 4.29 -4.36 -5.61
CA GLU A 13 3.03 -5.03 -5.22
C GLU A 13 3.12 -5.52 -3.78
N ARG A 14 4.14 -6.31 -3.46
CA ARG A 14 4.36 -6.83 -2.11
C ARG A 14 4.49 -5.71 -1.08
N LEU A 15 5.31 -4.71 -1.36
CA LEU A 15 5.60 -3.62 -0.45
C LEU A 15 4.37 -2.73 -0.19
N SER A 16 3.58 -2.46 -1.22
CA SER A 16 2.35 -1.68 -1.08
C SER A 16 1.32 -2.39 -0.20
N ARG A 17 1.21 -3.72 -0.33
CA ARG A 17 0.36 -4.55 0.52
C ARG A 17 0.84 -4.56 1.98
N GLU A 18 2.12 -4.82 2.21
CA GLU A 18 2.70 -4.87 3.57
C GLU A 18 2.52 -3.53 4.32
N ARG A 19 2.63 -2.40 3.62
CA ARG A 19 2.35 -1.08 4.20
C ARG A 19 0.89 -0.92 4.63
N ALA A 20 -0.04 -1.35 3.79
CA ALA A 20 -1.47 -1.26 4.09
C ALA A 20 -1.85 -2.20 5.25
N GLU A 21 -1.29 -3.42 5.29
CA GLU A 21 -1.46 -4.38 6.38
C GLU A 21 -0.89 -3.86 7.71
N ALA A 22 0.28 -3.21 7.70
CA ALA A 22 0.88 -2.65 8.90
C ALA A 22 -0.03 -1.62 9.57
N ILE A 23 -0.60 -0.69 8.79
CA ILE A 23 -1.52 0.33 9.31
C ILE A 23 -2.83 -0.30 9.79
N TYR A 24 -3.39 -1.23 9.02
CA TYR A 24 -4.58 -1.97 9.43
C TYR A 24 -4.37 -2.66 10.79
N ASN A 25 -3.23 -3.34 10.97
CA ASN A 25 -2.90 -4.03 12.20
C ASN A 25 -2.78 -3.06 13.38
N VAL A 26 -2.14 -1.90 13.19
CA VAL A 26 -2.06 -0.85 14.23
C VAL A 26 -3.46 -0.35 14.59
N LEU A 27 -4.30 -0.02 13.61
CA LEU A 27 -5.67 0.46 13.84
C LEU A 27 -6.53 -0.55 14.62
N VAL A 28 -6.45 -1.83 14.27
CA VAL A 28 -7.25 -2.87 14.92
C VAL A 28 -6.68 -3.25 16.28
N ARG A 29 -5.38 -3.53 16.36
CA ARG A 29 -4.76 -4.13 17.55
C ARG A 29 -4.41 -3.11 18.62
N GLU A 30 -3.96 -1.93 18.24
CA GLU A 30 -3.50 -0.90 19.18
C GLU A 30 -4.59 0.13 19.46
N PHE A 31 -5.34 0.53 18.43
CA PHE A 31 -6.41 1.53 18.58
C PHE A 31 -7.81 0.93 18.73
N GLY A 32 -7.97 -0.39 18.63
CA GLY A 32 -9.24 -1.07 18.87
C GLY A 32 -10.33 -0.79 17.82
N VAL A 33 -9.96 -0.32 16.62
CA VAL A 33 -10.92 -0.10 15.54
C VAL A 33 -11.51 -1.44 15.09
N PRO A 34 -12.85 -1.59 15.03
CA PRO A 34 -13.47 -2.81 14.53
C PRO A 34 -13.02 -3.11 13.10
N ALA A 35 -12.49 -4.32 12.89
CA ALA A 35 -12.07 -4.81 11.57
C ALA A 35 -13.18 -4.68 10.49
N SER A 36 -14.45 -4.81 10.88
CA SER A 36 -15.60 -4.68 9.98
C SER A 36 -15.79 -3.27 9.40
N GLN A 37 -15.17 -2.25 9.98
CA GLN A 37 -15.22 -0.87 9.49
C GLN A 37 -14.10 -0.55 8.49
N LEU A 38 -13.15 -1.46 8.28
CA LEU A 38 -11.95 -1.23 7.50
C LEU A 38 -11.93 -2.06 6.23
N THR A 39 -11.44 -1.46 5.15
CA THR A 39 -11.13 -2.16 3.90
C THR A 39 -9.69 -1.83 3.50
N ILE A 40 -8.93 -2.85 3.09
CA ILE A 40 -7.55 -2.69 2.65
C ILE A 40 -7.52 -2.73 1.12
N SER A 41 -6.76 -1.82 0.52
CA SER A 41 -6.45 -1.83 -0.92
C SER A 41 -4.99 -1.47 -1.14
N TYR A 42 -4.37 -2.03 -2.16
CA TYR A 42 -2.98 -1.81 -2.52
C TYR A 42 -2.83 -1.84 -4.05
N PHE A 43 -1.92 -1.03 -4.59
CA PHE A 43 -1.83 -0.75 -6.02
C PHE A 43 -0.41 -0.88 -6.58
N GLY A 44 0.50 -1.48 -5.82
CA GLY A 44 1.89 -1.63 -6.23
C GLY A 44 2.62 -0.28 -6.35
N GLY A 45 3.34 -0.12 -7.45
CA GLY A 45 4.09 1.10 -7.75
C GLY A 45 3.22 2.12 -8.50
N VAL A 46 3.55 3.40 -8.36
CA VAL A 46 2.95 4.46 -9.19
C VAL A 46 3.58 4.41 -10.60
N ASP A 47 3.14 3.47 -11.44
CA ASP A 47 3.64 3.34 -12.83
C ASP A 47 3.46 4.68 -13.56
N ASN A 48 4.57 5.34 -13.91
CA ASN A 48 4.76 6.59 -14.66
C ASN A 48 3.88 7.81 -14.35
N MET A 49 2.93 7.76 -13.41
CA MET A 49 2.04 8.90 -13.15
C MET A 49 2.71 10.02 -12.34
N TYR A 50 3.86 9.72 -11.70
CA TYR A 50 4.62 10.67 -10.89
C TYR A 50 6.13 10.31 -10.80
N TYR A 51 6.86 10.47 -11.90
CA TYR A 51 8.34 10.55 -11.97
C TYR A 51 9.17 9.81 -10.89
N ASP A 52 8.91 8.53 -10.62
CA ASP A 52 9.68 7.74 -9.64
C ASP A 52 9.97 8.49 -8.30
N ASP A 53 9.08 9.38 -7.84
CA ASP A 53 9.31 10.13 -6.61
C ASP A 53 9.09 9.19 -5.41
N PRO A 54 10.14 8.86 -4.62
CA PRO A 54 10.01 7.98 -3.46
C PRO A 54 9.03 8.53 -2.41
N ARG A 55 8.71 9.83 -2.42
CA ARG A 55 7.70 10.45 -1.52
C ARG A 55 6.28 9.95 -1.76
N LEU A 56 6.04 9.25 -2.86
CA LEU A 56 4.74 8.64 -3.18
C LEU A 56 4.61 7.19 -2.71
N SER A 57 5.66 6.67 -2.07
CA SER A 57 5.57 5.46 -1.25
C SER A 57 4.82 5.75 0.05
N ARG A 58 3.49 5.80 -0.02
CA ARG A 58 2.63 6.11 1.13
C ARG A 58 1.45 5.16 1.21
N ALA A 59 0.91 5.04 2.42
CA ALA A 59 -0.41 4.49 2.65
C ALA A 59 -1.31 5.63 3.14
N VAL A 60 -2.58 5.60 2.73
CA VAL A 60 -3.53 6.68 2.97
C VAL A 60 -4.79 6.09 3.57
N ILE A 61 -5.32 6.73 4.62
CA ILE A 61 -6.61 6.40 5.20
C ILE A 61 -7.64 7.35 4.58
N VAL A 62 -8.67 6.79 3.95
CA VAL A 62 -9.78 7.55 3.36
C VAL A 62 -11.03 7.23 4.17
N LEU A 63 -11.75 8.26 4.59
CA LEU A 63 -13.02 8.10 5.30
C LEU A 63 -14.12 7.79 4.28
N GLY A 64 -14.88 6.72 4.53
CA GLY A 64 -16.10 6.42 3.76
C GLY A 64 -17.12 7.54 3.91
N ARG A 65 -17.86 7.85 2.84
CA ARG A 65 -19.05 8.69 2.91
C ARG A 65 -20.26 7.89 3.33
#